data_AF-A0A952HLB4-F1
#
_entry.id   AF-A0A952HLB4-F1
#
_cell.length_a   1.000
_cell.length_b   1.000
_cell.length_c   1.000
_cell.angle_alpha   90.00
_cell.angle_beta   90.00
_cell.angle_gamma   90.00
#
_symmetry.space_group_name_H-M   'P 1'
#
loop_
_entity.id
_entity.type
_entity.pdbx_description
1 polymer ?
#
loop_
_entity_poly.entity_id
_entity_poly.type
_entity_poly.pdbx_seq_one_letter_code
_entity_poly.pdbx_strand_id
1 'polypeptide(L)' 'MKKLLIIPTLFILSCSQTKYIEKPVYMKCQIPEVPKTQKPMLKDDMSYPERLQALLNYMFDLEKENNLLRKAQEVCK' A
#
# COMPACT_ATOMS: atom_id res chain seq x y z
N MET A 1 -68.27 -15.22 43.55
CA MET A 1 -67.38 -14.66 42.50
C MET A 1 -66.01 -14.44 43.09
N LYS A 2 -65.04 -15.29 42.79
CA LYS A 2 -63.61 -15.09 43.13
C LYS A 2 -62.83 -15.70 41.97
N LYS A 3 -62.43 -14.87 41.00
CA LYS A 3 -61.54 -15.28 39.91
C LYS A 3 -60.12 -15.14 40.44
N LEU A 4 -59.53 -16.26 40.83
CA LEU A 4 -58.11 -16.36 41.16
C LEU A 4 -57.35 -16.41 39.82
N LEU A 5 -56.66 -15.33 39.47
CA LEU A 5 -55.84 -15.24 38.24
C LEU A 5 -54.46 -15.84 38.50
N ILE A 6 -54.12 -16.82 37.66
CA ILE A 6 -52.85 -17.55 37.61
C ILE A 6 -51.98 -16.90 36.50
N ILE A 7 -50.79 -16.38 36.89
CA ILE A 7 -49.43 -16.44 36.25
C ILE A 7 -49.34 -15.96 34.77
N PRO A 8 -48.38 -15.08 34.37
CA PRO A 8 -46.97 -15.49 34.39
C PRO A 8 -45.88 -14.46 34.74
N THR A 9 -44.97 -14.95 35.58
CA THR A 9 -43.52 -14.76 35.51
C THR A 9 -43.01 -14.80 34.07
N LEU A 10 -42.33 -13.75 33.61
CA LEU A 10 -41.27 -13.74 32.58
C LEU A 10 -41.20 -12.34 31.97
N PHE A 11 -40.61 -11.38 32.69
CA PHE A 11 -40.20 -10.13 32.07
C PHE A 11 -38.70 -9.91 32.29
N ILE A 12 -37.98 -10.29 31.23
CA ILE A 12 -36.77 -9.72 30.66
C ILE A 12 -35.44 -9.92 31.42
N LEU A 13 -34.78 -11.05 31.14
CA LEU A 13 -33.33 -11.05 30.95
C LEU A 13 -33.02 -10.26 29.66
N SER A 14 -32.83 -8.95 29.77
CA SER A 14 -32.23 -8.15 28.70
C SER A 14 -30.70 -8.33 28.74
N CYS A 15 -30.23 -9.45 28.20
CA CYS A 15 -28.81 -9.63 27.90
C CYS A 15 -28.44 -8.68 26.75
N SER A 16 -27.82 -7.54 27.07
CA SER A 16 -27.28 -6.64 26.05
C SER A 16 -26.11 -7.33 25.37
N GLN A 17 -26.33 -7.86 24.17
CA GLN A 17 -25.23 -8.31 23.33
C GLN A 17 -24.41 -7.08 22.93
N THR A 18 -23.26 -6.89 23.57
CA THR A 18 -22.26 -5.89 23.18
C THR A 18 -21.83 -6.20 21.75
N LYS A 19 -22.33 -5.42 20.79
CA LYS A 19 -21.88 -5.52 19.40
C LYS A 19 -20.46 -4.96 19.34
N TYR A 20 -19.49 -5.85 19.23
CA TYR A 20 -18.11 -5.48 18.91
C TYR A 20 -18.12 -4.89 17.51
N ILE A 21 -17.85 -3.59 17.40
CA ILE A 21 -17.63 -2.92 16.12
C ILE A 21 -16.18 -3.24 15.75
N GLU A 22 -15.97 -4.22 14.88
CA GLU A 22 -14.67 -4.49 14.27
C GLU A 22 -14.30 -3.27 13.41
N LYS A 23 -13.39 -2.44 13.92
CA LYS A 23 -12.86 -1.32 13.13
C LYS A 23 -11.99 -1.91 12.03
N PRO A 24 -12.19 -1.55 10.75
CA PRO A 24 -11.33 -2.01 9.68
C PRO A 24 -9.88 -1.55 9.94
N VAL A 25 -8.95 -2.50 9.97
CA VAL A 25 -7.52 -2.22 10.06
C VAL A 25 -7.03 -1.88 8.66
N TYR A 26 -6.82 -0.59 8.40
CA TYR A 26 -6.22 -0.13 7.15
C TYR A 26 -4.72 -0.41 7.18
N MET A 27 -4.30 -1.53 6.58
CA MET A 27 -2.87 -1.77 6.33
C MET A 27 -2.41 -0.77 5.26
N LYS A 28 -1.49 0.12 5.63
CA LYS A 28 -0.79 0.94 4.64
C LYS A 28 0.22 0.05 3.94
N CYS A 29 0.19 -0.01 2.61
CA CYS A 29 1.30 -0.60 1.88
C CYS A 29 2.59 0.14 2.25
N GLN A 30 3.67 -0.61 2.44
CA GLN A 30 5.00 -0.03 2.49
C GLN A 30 5.48 0.13 1.05
N ILE A 31 5.36 1.34 0.50
CA ILE A 31 5.87 1.64 -0.83
C ILE A 31 7.41 1.63 -0.74
N PRO A 32 8.10 0.75 -1.48
CA PRO A 32 9.55 0.71 -1.45
C PRO A 32 10.12 1.97 -2.11
N GLU A 33 11.20 2.50 -1.55
CA GLU A 33 11.91 3.64 -2.14
C GLU A 33 12.72 3.19 -3.35
N VAL A 34 12.57 3.88 -4.48
CA VAL A 34 13.32 3.60 -5.71
C VAL A 34 14.34 4.73 -5.93
N PRO A 35 15.64 4.41 -6.01
CA PRO A 35 16.67 5.41 -6.25
C PRO A 35 16.52 5.99 -7.65
N LYS A 36 16.63 7.33 -7.76
CA LYS A 36 16.56 8.03 -9.04
C LYS A 36 17.89 8.01 -9.76
N THR A 37 17.87 7.66 -11.03
CA THR A 37 19.03 7.74 -11.91
C THR A 37 19.37 9.19 -12.19
N GLN A 38 20.65 9.53 -12.10
CA GLN A 38 21.14 10.88 -12.38
C GLN A 38 21.53 11.01 -13.85
N LYS A 39 21.06 12.08 -14.49
CA LYS A 39 21.44 12.38 -15.87
C LYS A 39 22.93 12.70 -15.95
N PRO A 40 23.71 12.06 -16.84
CA PRO A 40 25.14 12.34 -16.98
C PRO A 40 25.35 13.77 -17.51
N MET A 41 26.37 14.44 -16.99
CA MET A 41 26.86 15.70 -17.56
C MET A 41 27.80 15.36 -18.72
N LEU A 42 27.40 15.71 -19.93
CA LEU A 42 28.23 15.54 -21.12
C LEU A 42 29.01 16.82 -21.36
N LYS A 43 30.34 16.75 -21.27
CA LYS A 43 31.22 17.87 -21.60
C LYS A 43 31.45 17.96 -23.11
N ASP A 44 31.76 19.17 -23.59
CA ASP A 44 31.98 19.43 -25.01
C ASP A 44 33.33 18.90 -25.53
N ASP A 45 34.29 18.66 -24.64
CA ASP A 45 35.63 18.13 -24.93
C ASP A 45 35.68 16.59 -25.03
N MET A 46 34.58 15.89 -24.71
CA MET A 46 34.55 14.43 -24.79
C MET A 46 34.58 13.94 -26.23
N SER A 47 35.31 12.84 -26.45
CA SER A 47 35.27 12.15 -27.73
C SER A 47 33.89 11.53 -27.98
N TYR A 48 33.57 11.31 -29.26
CA TYR A 48 32.30 10.69 -29.64
C TYR A 48 32.06 9.33 -28.96
N PRO A 49 33.03 8.39 -28.91
CA PRO A 49 32.84 7.10 -28.24
C PRO A 49 32.55 7.24 -26.73
N GLU A 50 33.24 8.14 -26.04
CA GLU A 50 33.02 8.39 -24.60
C GLU A 50 31.62 8.95 -24.35
N ARG A 51 31.19 9.90 -25.19
CA ARG A 51 29.84 10.47 -25.13
C ARG A 51 28.77 9.40 -25.35
N LEU A 52 28.99 8.52 -26.34
CA LEU A 52 28.09 7.40 -26.61
C LEU A 52 28.04 6.43 -25.43
N GLN A 53 29.19 6.06 -24.87
CA GLN A 53 29.26 5.17 -23.71
C GLN A 53 28.52 5.74 -22.50
N ALA A 54 28.70 7.03 -22.19
CA ALA A 54 28.00 7.69 -21.09
C ALA A 54 26.47 7.65 -21.27
N LEU A 55 25.99 7.86 -22.50
CA LEU A 55 24.56 7.80 -22.83
C LEU A 55 24.00 6.38 -22.72
N LEU A 56 24.74 5.38 -23.21
CA LEU A 56 24.33 3.98 -23.13
C LEU A 56 24.25 3.51 -21.67
N ASN A 57 25.24 3.85 -20.85
CA ASN A 57 25.22 3.52 -19.42
C ASN A 57 24.00 4.14 -18.73
N TYR A 58 23.73 5.42 -18.99
CA TYR A 58 22.54 6.09 -18.45
C TYR A 58 21.23 5.44 -18.89
N MET A 59 21.14 4.98 -20.14
CA MET A 59 19.97 4.26 -20.64
C MET A 59 19.74 2.94 -19.87
N PHE A 60 20.80 2.17 -19.60
CA PHE A 60 20.68 0.93 -18.84
C PHE A 60 20.27 1.17 -17.39
N ASP A 61 20.80 2.22 -16.76
CA ASP A 61 20.40 2.58 -15.39
C ASP A 61 18.93 2.99 -15.33
N LEU A 62 18.44 3.75 -16.32
CA LEU A 62 17.02 4.09 -16.44
C LEU A 62 16.13 2.86 -16.63
N GLU A 63 16.56 1.87 -17.39
CA GLU A 63 15.82 0.62 -17.56
C GLU A 63 15.68 -0.13 -16.23
N LYS A 64 16.77 -0.16 -15.45
CA LYS A 64 16.77 -0.74 -14.10
C LYS A 64 15.83 0.02 -13.16
N GLU A 65 15.89 1.35 -13.14
CA GLU A 65 14.96 2.19 -12.37
C GLU A 65 13.51 1.92 -12.76
N ASN A 66 13.21 1.82 -14.06
CA ASN A 66 11.87 1.53 -14.56
C ASN A 66 11.36 0.17 -14.06
N ASN A 67 12.22 -0.86 -14.08
CA ASN A 67 11.89 -2.17 -13.54
C ASN A 67 11.56 -2.12 -12.04
N LEU A 68 12.34 -1.37 -11.25
CA LEU A 68 12.08 -1.19 -9.83
C LEU A 68 10.78 -0.42 -9.56
N LEU A 69 10.50 0.62 -10.34
CA LEU A 69 9.25 1.38 -10.25
C LEU A 69 8.03 0.49 -10.55
N ARG A 70 8.10 -0.37 -11.57
CA ARG A 70 7.04 -1.33 -11.87
C ARG A 70 6.80 -2.30 -10.72
N LYS A 71 7.88 -2.87 -10.16
CA LYS A 71 7.79 -3.74 -8.97
C LYS A 71 7.18 -3.00 -7.77
N ALA A 72 7.57 -1.75 -7.54
CA ALA A 72 7.02 -0.93 -6.47
C ALA A 72 5.51 -0.68 -6.63
N GLN A 73 5.02 -0.53 -7.87
CA GLN A 73 3.60 -0.39 -8.17
C GLN A 73 2.80 -1.68 -7.92
N GLU A 74 3.45 -2.85 -7.98
CA GLU A 74 2.80 -4.15 -7.73
C GLU A 74 2.61 -4.45 -6.25
N VAL A 75 3.38 -3.82 -5.34
CA VAL A 75 3.30 -4.07 -3.88
C VAL A 75 1.92 -3.75 -3.29
N CYS A 76 1.13 -2.91 -3.96
CA CYS A 76 -0.20 -2.48 -3.50
C CYS A 76 -1.37 -3.03 -4.31
N LYS A 77 -1.14 -3.95 -5.23
CA LYS A 77 -2.23 -4.68 -5.90
C LYS A 77 -2.63 -5.89 -5.07
#